data_AF-F0RBI4-F1
#
_entry.id   AF-F0RBI4-F1
#
_cell.length_a   1.000
_cell.length_b   1.000
_cell.length_c   1.000
_cell.angle_alpha   90.00
_cell.angle_beta   90.00
_cell.angle_gamma   90.00
#
_symmetry.space_group_name_H-M   'P 1'
#
loop_
_entity.id
_entity.type
_entity.pdbx_description
1 polymer ?
#
loop_
_entity_poly.entity_id
_entity_poly.type
_entity_poly.pdbx_seq_one_letter_code
_entity_poly.pdbx_strand_id
1 'polypeptide(L)'
;MQLLVFILVYPILWVVSILPHTLFYGVSNIMYFFVFRVFGYRKKVVLDNLKLTFPNKSDEELKTIRIKFYKHMCDMFMEMVKTMSLSKAEVKKRFNVVDIDKLKAIEKNKSILLVCAHYANWEWMVSINNLIDTEGYAVYQKIANKYFDKWIRNLRARWNTTPITQKDTVKTVIRNEKRGVKAIYGMVSDQSPQYSRAQHWSNFMGLNVPIHNGAETLARKLDLAVVYAKVSKVKRGYYKVEFIPITLAGKETEKDYITEEFLRLTEEQIKEKPEYYLWTHKRWKHAGKKPKFDK
;
A
#
# COMPACT_ATOMS: atom_id res chain seq x y z
N MET A 1 -4.02 26.97 14.14
CA MET A 1 -3.87 26.71 12.68
C MET A 1 -4.38 25.36 12.21
N GLN A 2 -4.02 24.21 12.82
CA GLN A 2 -4.43 22.88 12.31
C GLN A 2 -5.96 22.68 12.16
N LEU A 3 -6.74 23.19 13.11
CA LEU A 3 -8.21 23.13 13.06
C LEU A 3 -8.77 23.95 11.89
N LEU A 4 -8.29 25.18 11.73
CA LEU A 4 -8.74 26.08 10.66
C LEU A 4 -8.49 25.47 9.27
N VAL A 5 -7.31 24.88 9.05
CA VAL A 5 -7.02 24.16 7.79
C VAL A 5 -8.01 23.02 7.57
N PHE A 6 -8.35 22.26 8.62
CA PHE A 6 -9.34 21.19 8.51
C PHE A 6 -10.74 21.72 8.16
N ILE A 7 -11.20 22.77 8.85
CA ILE A 7 -12.52 23.39 8.61
C ILE A 7 -12.64 23.94 7.18
N LEU A 8 -11.56 24.50 6.62
CA LEU A 8 -11.58 25.05 5.26
C LEU A 8 -11.51 23.96 4.18
N VAL A 9 -10.71 22.92 4.40
CA VAL A 9 -10.45 21.88 3.38
C VAL A 9 -11.52 20.77 3.41
N TYR A 10 -12.03 20.40 4.57
CA TYR A 10 -12.98 19.29 4.71
C TYR A 10 -14.26 19.46 3.87
N PRO A 11 -14.94 20.63 3.84
CA PRO A 11 -16.12 20.83 3.01
C PRO A 11 -15.83 20.62 1.51
N ILE A 12 -14.66 21.05 1.04
CA ILE A 12 -14.23 20.85 -0.36
C ILE A 12 -14.09 19.35 -0.65
N LEU A 13 -13.42 18.61 0.24
CA LEU A 13 -13.29 17.16 0.12
C LEU A 13 -14.66 16.46 0.12
N TRP A 14 -15.56 16.89 0.99
CA TRP A 14 -16.91 16.34 1.07
C TRP A 14 -17.71 16.58 -0.22
N VAL A 15 -17.75 17.82 -0.73
CA VAL A 15 -18.43 18.16 -2.00
C VAL A 15 -17.88 17.31 -3.14
N VAL A 16 -16.55 17.23 -3.27
CA VAL A 16 -15.89 16.39 -4.29
C VAL A 16 -16.29 14.92 -4.13
N SER A 17 -16.40 14.42 -2.89
CA SER A 17 -16.74 13.03 -2.64
C SER A 17 -18.16 12.67 -3.09
N ILE A 18 -19.13 13.58 -3.03
CA ILE A 18 -20.52 13.26 -3.40
C ILE A 18 -20.81 13.42 -4.90
N LEU A 19 -19.87 13.99 -5.67
CA LEU A 19 -20.03 14.17 -7.12
C LEU A 19 -20.30 12.83 -7.85
N PRO A 20 -21.17 12.81 -8.88
CA PRO A 20 -21.28 11.70 -9.81
C PRO A 20 -19.91 11.33 -10.41
N HIS A 21 -19.69 10.04 -10.70
CA HIS A 21 -18.37 9.53 -11.10
C HIS A 21 -17.74 10.27 -12.28
N THR A 22 -18.53 10.67 -13.28
CA THR A 22 -18.05 11.42 -14.44
C THR A 22 -17.45 12.77 -14.02
N LEU A 23 -18.16 13.55 -13.20
CA LEU A 23 -17.69 14.85 -12.70
C LEU A 23 -16.50 14.67 -11.77
N PHE A 24 -16.56 13.68 -10.87
CA PHE A 24 -15.47 13.34 -9.97
C PHE A 24 -14.15 13.05 -10.71
N TYR A 25 -14.19 12.24 -11.78
CA TYR A 25 -13.01 11.98 -12.60
C TYR A 25 -12.61 13.17 -13.50
N GLY A 26 -13.55 14.06 -13.82
CA GLY A 26 -13.25 15.38 -14.37
C GLY A 26 -12.38 16.21 -13.43
N VAL A 27 -12.74 16.29 -12.14
CA VAL A 27 -11.91 16.96 -11.11
C VAL A 27 -10.54 16.29 -11.00
N SER A 28 -10.46 14.96 -11.04
CA SER A 28 -9.17 14.25 -11.07
C SER A 28 -8.29 14.64 -12.28
N ASN A 29 -8.88 14.84 -13.46
CA ASN A 29 -8.15 15.31 -14.64
C ASN A 29 -7.60 16.73 -14.46
N ILE A 30 -8.39 17.63 -13.84
CA ILE A 30 -7.96 18.99 -13.50
C ILE A 30 -6.81 18.94 -12.49
N MET A 31 -6.93 18.13 -11.44
CA MET A 31 -5.86 17.91 -10.46
C MET A 31 -4.59 17.39 -11.12
N TYR A 32 -4.70 16.43 -12.03
CA TYR A 32 -3.57 15.95 -12.83
C TYR A 32 -2.91 17.09 -13.63
N PHE A 33 -3.69 17.96 -14.28
CA PHE A 33 -3.13 19.10 -15.00
C PHE A 33 -2.29 19.99 -14.09
N PHE A 34 -2.80 20.36 -12.91
CA PHE A 34 -2.03 21.19 -11.98
C PHE A 34 -0.80 20.46 -11.41
N VAL A 35 -0.98 19.24 -10.89
CA VAL A 35 0.10 18.47 -10.25
C VAL A 35 1.22 18.17 -11.26
N PHE A 36 0.85 17.74 -12.47
CA PHE A 36 1.83 17.37 -13.48
C PHE A 36 2.26 18.57 -14.32
N ARG A 37 1.38 19.28 -15.00
CA ARG A 37 1.79 20.31 -15.98
C ARG A 37 2.27 21.61 -15.32
N VAL A 38 1.56 22.11 -14.30
CA VAL A 38 1.85 23.41 -13.68
C VAL A 38 2.95 23.31 -12.62
N PHE A 39 2.72 22.54 -11.55
CA PHE A 39 3.65 22.48 -10.41
C PHE A 39 4.82 21.51 -10.62
N GLY A 40 4.66 20.52 -11.50
CA GLY A 40 5.69 19.52 -11.75
C GLY A 40 6.07 18.69 -10.51
N TYR A 41 5.10 18.38 -9.65
CA TYR A 41 5.32 17.74 -8.35
C TYR A 41 6.21 16.49 -8.47
N ARG A 42 7.45 16.55 -7.99
CA ARG A 42 8.41 15.42 -7.97
C ARG A 42 8.70 14.76 -9.33
N LYS A 43 8.50 15.45 -10.46
CA LYS A 43 8.76 14.89 -11.80
C LYS A 43 10.15 14.27 -11.98
N LYS A 44 11.17 14.93 -11.41
CA LYS A 44 12.56 14.45 -11.44
C LYS A 44 12.71 13.14 -10.69
N VAL A 45 12.21 13.07 -9.45
CA VAL A 45 12.23 11.83 -8.64
C VAL A 45 11.58 10.66 -9.38
N VAL A 46 10.41 10.88 -9.98
CA VAL A 46 9.71 9.83 -10.72
C VAL A 46 10.53 9.35 -11.91
N LEU A 47 11.07 10.28 -12.71
CA LEU A 47 11.87 9.91 -13.87
C LEU A 47 13.19 9.21 -13.48
N ASP A 48 13.87 9.70 -12.45
CA ASP A 48 15.11 9.11 -11.94
C ASP A 48 14.87 7.69 -11.44
N ASN A 49 13.81 7.45 -10.68
CA ASN A 49 13.43 6.10 -10.24
C ASN A 49 13.14 5.17 -11.42
N LEU A 50 12.41 5.66 -12.43
CA LEU A 50 12.10 4.89 -13.63
C LEU A 50 13.37 4.54 -14.44
N LYS A 51 14.29 5.49 -14.62
CA LYS A 51 15.59 5.26 -15.29
C LYS A 51 16.43 4.22 -14.54
N LEU A 52 16.46 4.30 -13.21
CA LEU A 52 17.21 3.38 -12.36
C LEU A 52 16.67 1.94 -12.44
N THR A 53 15.35 1.78 -12.52
CA THR A 53 14.68 0.47 -12.42
C THR A 53 14.33 -0.17 -13.76
N PHE A 54 14.33 0.61 -14.84
CA PHE A 54 14.10 0.15 -16.21
C PHE A 54 15.20 0.66 -17.16
N PRO A 55 16.47 0.23 -16.98
CA PRO A 55 17.60 0.73 -17.75
C PRO A 55 17.49 0.43 -19.26
N ASN A 56 16.73 -0.61 -19.63
CA ASN A 56 16.56 -1.04 -21.02
C ASN A 56 15.42 -0.32 -21.76
N LYS A 57 14.69 0.59 -21.09
CA LYS A 57 13.60 1.36 -21.71
C LYS A 57 14.12 2.68 -22.28
N SER A 58 13.61 3.06 -23.43
CA SER A 58 13.89 4.36 -24.04
C SER A 58 13.33 5.51 -23.21
N ASP A 59 13.93 6.70 -23.35
CA ASP A 59 13.45 7.90 -22.65
C ASP A 59 11.98 8.24 -22.97
N GLU A 60 11.49 7.92 -24.17
CA GLU A 60 10.10 8.12 -24.56
C GLU A 60 9.13 7.14 -23.88
N GLU A 61 9.52 5.87 -23.74
CA GLU A 61 8.76 4.91 -22.92
C GLU A 61 8.69 5.37 -21.46
N LEU A 62 9.81 5.80 -20.89
CA LEU A 62 9.85 6.27 -19.49
C LEU A 62 8.99 7.52 -19.29
N LYS A 63 9.00 8.47 -20.23
CA LYS A 63 8.11 9.64 -20.21
C LYS A 63 6.64 9.23 -20.30
N THR A 64 6.32 8.22 -21.12
CA THR A 64 4.97 7.68 -21.27
C THR A 64 4.47 7.05 -19.98
N ILE A 65 5.29 6.19 -19.35
CA ILE A 65 5.00 5.58 -18.05
C ILE A 65 4.77 6.67 -17.00
N ARG A 66 5.65 7.69 -16.95
CA ARG A 66 5.52 8.82 -16.03
C ARG A 66 4.19 9.55 -16.21
N ILE A 67 3.78 9.86 -17.43
CA ILE A 67 2.50 10.54 -17.70
C ILE A 67 1.32 9.70 -17.19
N LYS A 68 1.30 8.40 -17.52
CA LYS A 68 0.26 7.47 -17.05
C LYS A 68 0.24 7.36 -15.54
N PHE A 69 1.42 7.31 -14.91
CA PHE A 69 1.58 7.31 -13.46
C PHE A 69 0.94 8.53 -12.82
N TYR A 70 1.21 9.76 -13.29
CA TYR A 70 0.61 10.95 -12.69
C TYR A 70 -0.91 11.00 -12.85
N LYS A 71 -1.45 10.57 -14.00
CA LYS A 71 -2.90 10.45 -14.18
C LYS A 71 -3.50 9.48 -13.16
N HIS A 72 -2.87 8.31 -12.99
CA HIS A 72 -3.35 7.32 -12.03
C HIS A 72 -3.16 7.76 -10.58
N MET A 73 -2.04 8.39 -10.23
CA MET A 73 -1.78 8.89 -8.88
C MET A 73 -2.86 9.88 -8.45
N CYS A 74 -3.23 10.81 -9.35
CA CYS A 74 -4.34 11.73 -9.10
C CYS A 74 -5.67 10.98 -8.93
N ASP A 75 -5.98 10.00 -9.78
CA ASP A 75 -7.16 9.16 -9.61
C ASP A 75 -7.17 8.46 -8.25
N MET A 76 -6.07 7.83 -7.85
CA MET A 76 -5.96 7.04 -6.64
C MET A 76 -6.13 7.91 -5.39
N PHE A 77 -5.46 9.07 -5.31
CA PHE A 77 -5.65 10.00 -4.18
C PHE A 77 -7.06 10.59 -4.14
N MET A 78 -7.64 10.93 -5.30
CA MET A 78 -9.03 11.37 -5.36
C MET A 78 -9.97 10.24 -4.92
N GLU A 79 -9.71 9.00 -5.32
CA GLU A 79 -10.51 7.84 -4.95
C GLU A 79 -10.46 7.57 -3.44
N MET A 80 -9.39 7.96 -2.74
CA MET A 80 -9.38 8.01 -1.27
C MET A 80 -10.46 8.98 -0.75
N VAL A 81 -10.56 10.18 -1.33
CA VAL A 81 -11.61 11.16 -0.98
C VAL A 81 -13.00 10.61 -1.32
N LYS A 82 -13.14 9.90 -2.43
CA LYS A 82 -14.41 9.27 -2.82
C LYS A 82 -14.93 8.28 -1.78
N THR A 83 -14.05 7.61 -1.03
CA THR A 83 -14.47 6.67 0.04
C THR A 83 -15.30 7.31 1.16
N MET A 84 -15.31 8.64 1.28
CA MET A 84 -16.17 9.36 2.22
C MET A 84 -17.66 9.08 1.98
N SER A 85 -18.05 8.89 0.71
CA SER A 85 -19.44 8.76 0.29
C SER A 85 -19.78 7.38 -0.30
N LEU A 86 -18.78 6.54 -0.60
CA LEU A 86 -19.03 5.19 -1.12
C LEU A 86 -19.69 4.29 -0.07
N SER A 87 -20.72 3.56 -0.51
CA SER A 87 -21.31 2.47 0.25
C SER A 87 -20.46 1.19 0.18
N LYS A 88 -20.68 0.24 1.12
CA LYS A 88 -20.05 -1.09 1.07
C LYS A 88 -20.37 -1.85 -0.23
N ALA A 89 -21.59 -1.71 -0.75
CA ALA A 89 -22.01 -2.33 -2.01
C ALA A 89 -21.25 -1.74 -3.22
N GLU A 90 -21.09 -0.41 -3.29
CA GLU A 90 -20.34 0.23 -4.37
C GLU A 90 -18.85 -0.11 -4.31
N VAL A 91 -18.24 -0.14 -3.12
CA VAL A 91 -16.84 -0.57 -2.98
C VAL A 91 -16.70 -2.01 -3.43
N LYS A 92 -17.58 -2.94 -3.04
CA LYS A 92 -17.55 -4.34 -3.50
C LYS A 92 -17.61 -4.46 -5.03
N LYS A 93 -18.42 -3.63 -5.70
CA LYS A 93 -18.50 -3.59 -7.17
C LYS A 93 -17.21 -3.06 -7.82
N ARG A 94 -16.50 -2.16 -7.16
CA ARG A 94 -15.33 -1.46 -7.70
C ARG A 94 -13.99 -2.07 -7.28
N PHE A 95 -13.97 -2.81 -6.19
CA PHE A 95 -12.81 -3.45 -5.62
C PHE A 95 -13.11 -4.95 -5.49
N ASN A 96 -13.03 -5.64 -6.63
CA ASN A 96 -13.43 -7.03 -6.72
C ASN A 96 -12.38 -7.92 -6.05
N VAL A 97 -12.75 -8.60 -4.98
CA VAL A 97 -11.88 -9.57 -4.31
C VAL A 97 -12.10 -10.94 -4.94
N VAL A 98 -11.07 -11.46 -5.61
CA VAL A 98 -11.09 -12.75 -6.27
C VAL A 98 -10.77 -13.83 -5.23
N ASP A 99 -11.59 -14.89 -5.20
CA ASP A 99 -11.41 -16.07 -4.33
C ASP A 99 -11.19 -15.75 -2.84
N ILE A 100 -12.09 -14.97 -2.23
CA ILE A 100 -12.02 -14.64 -0.79
C ILE A 100 -11.92 -15.89 0.10
N ASP A 101 -12.47 -17.02 -0.35
CA ASP A 101 -12.44 -18.29 0.38
C ASP A 101 -11.02 -18.79 0.66
N LYS A 102 -10.04 -18.47 -0.20
CA LYS A 102 -8.62 -18.79 0.06
C LYS A 102 -8.12 -18.07 1.31
N LEU A 103 -8.48 -16.81 1.48
CA LEU A 103 -8.11 -16.03 2.66
C LEU A 103 -8.87 -16.52 3.89
N LYS A 104 -10.18 -16.80 3.74
CA LYS A 104 -11.03 -17.35 4.82
C LYS A 104 -10.56 -18.71 5.32
N ALA A 105 -10.07 -19.57 4.44
CA ALA A 105 -9.56 -20.88 4.83
C ALA A 105 -8.33 -20.77 5.76
N ILE A 106 -7.48 -19.76 5.54
CA ILE A 106 -6.29 -19.51 6.35
C ILE A 106 -6.69 -18.89 7.70
N GLU A 107 -7.56 -17.87 7.69
CA GLU A 107 -7.87 -17.09 8.90
C GLU A 107 -8.56 -17.91 10.00
N LYS A 108 -9.23 -19.00 9.63
CA LYS A 108 -9.85 -19.96 10.57
C LYS A 108 -8.85 -20.50 11.59
N ASN A 109 -7.61 -20.71 11.17
CA ASN A 109 -6.60 -21.41 11.98
C ASN A 109 -5.40 -20.52 12.34
N LYS A 110 -5.09 -19.52 11.52
CA LYS A 110 -3.90 -18.68 11.69
C LYS A 110 -4.20 -17.21 11.46
N SER A 111 -3.54 -16.36 12.26
CA SER A 111 -3.47 -14.94 11.94
C SER A 111 -2.62 -14.72 10.70
N ILE A 112 -2.96 -13.69 9.94
CA ILE A 112 -2.41 -13.42 8.61
C ILE A 112 -1.74 -12.06 8.60
N LEU A 113 -0.49 -12.00 8.15
CA LEU A 113 0.12 -10.76 7.69
C LEU A 113 -0.22 -10.59 6.20
N LEU A 114 -1.15 -9.69 5.91
CA LEU A 114 -1.59 -9.39 4.54
C LEU A 114 -0.72 -8.25 3.99
N VAL A 115 0.29 -8.61 3.20
CA VAL A 115 1.30 -7.66 2.70
C VAL A 115 0.99 -7.20 1.28
N CYS A 116 1.24 -5.93 0.97
CA CYS A 116 1.17 -5.40 -0.39
C CYS A 116 2.19 -4.27 -0.61
N ALA A 117 2.33 -3.85 -1.86
CA ALA A 117 3.08 -2.66 -2.24
C ALA A 117 2.16 -1.44 -2.36
N HIS A 118 2.74 -0.23 -2.39
CA HIS A 118 2.04 1.00 -2.79
C HIS A 118 1.76 0.96 -4.30
N TYR A 119 0.81 0.11 -4.70
CA TYR A 119 0.48 -0.21 -6.08
C TYR A 119 -1.03 -0.14 -6.32
N ALA A 120 -1.42 0.36 -7.50
CA ALA A 120 -2.81 0.61 -7.87
C ALA A 120 -3.55 1.41 -6.77
N ASN A 121 -4.77 1.01 -6.40
CA ASN A 121 -5.47 1.59 -5.26
C ASN A 121 -5.37 0.64 -4.04
N TRP A 122 -4.21 0.63 -3.40
CA TRP A 122 -3.97 -0.16 -2.19
C TRP A 122 -4.79 0.35 -0.99
N GLU A 123 -5.24 1.60 -0.98
CA GLU A 123 -6.00 2.15 0.16
C GLU A 123 -7.34 1.45 0.35
N TRP A 124 -7.95 0.98 -0.73
CA TRP A 124 -9.21 0.23 -0.65
C TRP A 124 -9.03 -1.18 -0.08
N MET A 125 -7.81 -1.64 0.18
CA MET A 125 -7.53 -2.91 0.88
C MET A 125 -8.22 -2.99 2.25
N VAL A 126 -8.42 -1.87 2.95
CA VAL A 126 -9.15 -1.86 4.22
C VAL A 126 -10.60 -2.37 4.08
N SER A 127 -11.16 -2.31 2.87
CA SER A 127 -12.52 -2.82 2.60
C SER A 127 -12.62 -4.35 2.66
N ILE A 128 -11.49 -5.07 2.55
CA ILE A 128 -11.45 -6.54 2.68
C ILE A 128 -11.96 -6.98 4.03
N ASN A 129 -11.79 -6.16 5.08
CA ASN A 129 -12.26 -6.48 6.42
C ASN A 129 -13.79 -6.57 6.53
N ASN A 130 -14.55 -6.15 5.52
CA ASN A 130 -15.99 -6.41 5.44
C ASN A 130 -16.33 -7.85 4.99
N LEU A 131 -15.35 -8.58 4.48
CA LEU A 131 -15.53 -9.89 3.84
C LEU A 131 -14.93 -11.04 4.66
N ILE A 132 -14.23 -10.73 5.75
CA ILE A 132 -13.52 -11.70 6.59
C ILE A 132 -14.28 -11.91 7.91
N ASP A 133 -13.98 -13.02 8.58
CA ASP A 133 -14.67 -13.39 9.83
C ASP A 133 -13.83 -13.06 11.07
N THR A 134 -12.54 -12.73 10.90
CA THR A 134 -11.61 -12.37 11.99
C THR A 134 -11.43 -10.85 12.16
N GLU A 135 -10.72 -10.45 13.22
CA GLU A 135 -10.39 -9.05 13.47
C GLU A 135 -9.44 -8.50 12.38
N GLY A 136 -9.85 -7.41 11.73
CA GLY A 136 -9.07 -6.77 10.68
C GLY A 136 -8.32 -5.53 11.16
N TYR A 137 -6.99 -5.52 11.02
CA TYR A 137 -6.13 -4.40 11.38
C TYR A 137 -5.46 -3.80 10.14
N ALA A 138 -5.31 -2.48 10.10
CA ALA A 138 -4.55 -1.80 9.05
C ALA A 138 -3.42 -0.96 9.65
N VAL A 139 -2.19 -1.28 9.30
CA VAL A 139 -1.02 -0.51 9.74
C VAL A 139 -1.00 0.83 9.02
N TYR A 140 -0.89 1.92 9.77
CA TYR A 140 -0.81 3.26 9.21
C TYR A 140 0.23 4.14 9.89
N GLN A 141 0.62 5.20 9.17
CA GLN A 141 1.45 6.26 9.70
C GLN A 141 0.58 7.44 10.13
N LYS A 142 0.78 7.91 11.38
CA LYS A 142 0.04 9.04 11.94
C LYS A 142 0.22 10.29 11.07
N ILE A 143 -0.89 10.96 10.78
CA ILE A 143 -0.89 12.22 10.01
C ILE A 143 -0.58 13.38 10.96
N ALA A 144 0.25 14.32 10.53
CA ALA A 144 0.74 15.42 11.38
C ALA A 144 -0.39 16.32 11.89
N ASN A 145 -1.41 16.58 11.07
CA ASN A 145 -2.59 17.32 11.50
C ASN A 145 -3.56 16.38 12.23
N LYS A 146 -3.78 16.64 13.53
CA LYS A 146 -4.59 15.76 14.40
C LYS A 146 -6.04 15.59 13.96
N TYR A 147 -6.63 16.58 13.28
CA TYR A 147 -8.01 16.51 12.80
C TYR A 147 -8.12 15.61 11.57
N PHE A 148 -7.19 15.76 10.62
CA PHE A 148 -7.09 14.84 9.48
C PHE A 148 -6.71 13.43 9.91
N ASP A 149 -5.84 13.27 10.91
CA ASP A 149 -5.51 11.96 11.49
C ASP A 149 -6.75 11.26 12.06
N LYS A 150 -7.52 11.95 12.92
CA LYS A 150 -8.78 11.43 13.46
C LYS A 150 -9.77 11.08 12.35
N TRP A 151 -9.92 11.97 11.37
CA TRP A 151 -10.84 11.77 10.26
C TRP A 151 -10.46 10.56 9.40
N ILE A 152 -9.20 10.40 8.98
CA ILE A 152 -8.75 9.23 8.19
C ILE A 152 -8.88 7.93 8.98
N ARG A 153 -8.61 7.94 10.30
CA ARG A 153 -8.85 6.77 11.14
C ARG A 153 -10.31 6.35 11.12
N ASN A 154 -11.23 7.30 11.30
CA ASN A 154 -12.68 7.03 11.25
C ASN A 154 -13.12 6.56 9.86
N LEU A 155 -12.57 7.14 8.80
CA LEU A 155 -12.85 6.78 7.42
C LEU A 155 -12.39 5.35 7.10
N ARG A 156 -11.23 4.93 7.60
CA ARG A 156 -10.76 3.54 7.46
C ARG A 156 -11.56 2.59 8.36
N ALA A 157 -11.96 3.04 9.55
CA ALA A 157 -12.68 2.20 10.52
C ALA A 157 -14.09 1.78 10.10
N ARG A 158 -14.77 2.56 9.24
CA ARG A 158 -16.11 2.21 8.72
C ARG A 158 -16.17 0.87 7.98
N TRP A 159 -15.02 0.36 7.55
CA TRP A 159 -14.87 -0.89 6.82
C TRP A 159 -14.57 -2.08 7.74
N ASN A 160 -15.05 -2.04 8.99
CA ASN A 160 -14.75 -3.04 10.03
C ASN A 160 -13.23 -3.22 10.27
N THR A 161 -12.47 -2.14 10.07
CA THR A 161 -11.00 -2.16 10.20
C THR A 161 -10.59 -1.42 11.46
N THR A 162 -9.60 -1.94 12.19
CA THR A 162 -8.96 -1.24 13.29
C THR A 162 -7.62 -0.66 12.83
N PRO A 163 -7.50 0.67 12.60
CA PRO A 163 -6.24 1.29 12.23
C PRO A 163 -5.29 1.29 13.42
N ILE A 164 -4.08 0.75 13.23
CA ILE A 164 -3.02 0.70 14.24
C ILE A 164 -1.76 1.36 13.73
N THR A 165 -1.02 2.04 14.60
CA THR A 165 0.22 2.70 14.18
C THR A 165 1.33 1.67 13.96
N GLN A 166 2.34 2.03 13.17
CA GLN A 166 3.56 1.21 13.02
C GLN A 166 4.20 0.86 14.38
N LYS A 167 4.14 1.77 15.37
CA LYS A 167 4.69 1.53 16.72
C LYS A 167 3.87 0.53 17.52
N ASP A 168 2.56 0.50 17.31
CA ASP A 168 1.63 -0.37 18.04
C ASP A 168 1.48 -1.74 17.39
N THR A 169 1.94 -1.90 16.14
CA THR A 169 1.76 -3.11 15.33
C THR A 169 2.32 -4.34 16.04
N VAL A 170 3.61 -4.34 16.39
CA VAL A 170 4.26 -5.48 17.04
C VAL A 170 3.58 -5.85 18.36
N LYS A 171 3.24 -4.85 19.19
CA LYS A 171 2.57 -5.07 20.48
C LYS A 171 1.17 -5.66 20.29
N THR A 172 0.42 -5.18 19.30
CA THR A 172 -0.93 -5.64 18.99
C THR A 172 -0.92 -7.08 18.51
N VAL A 173 -0.04 -7.40 17.57
CA VAL A 173 0.11 -8.77 17.04
C VAL A 173 0.46 -9.75 18.16
N ILE A 174 1.50 -9.47 18.94
CA ILE A 174 1.93 -10.34 20.06
C ILE A 174 0.80 -10.52 21.09
N ARG A 175 0.09 -9.43 21.42
CA ARG A 175 -1.02 -9.49 22.39
C ARG A 175 -2.16 -10.37 21.88
N ASN A 176 -2.54 -10.23 20.62
CA ASN A 176 -3.64 -10.99 20.03
C ASN A 176 -3.28 -12.47 19.94
N GLU A 177 -2.06 -12.80 19.49
CA GLU A 177 -1.58 -14.19 19.47
C GLU A 177 -1.58 -14.82 20.87
N LYS A 178 -1.09 -14.11 21.89
CA LYS A 178 -1.10 -14.60 23.28
C LYS A 178 -2.51 -14.83 23.83
N ARG A 179 -3.52 -14.13 23.30
CA ARG A 179 -4.93 -14.27 23.69
C ARG A 179 -5.71 -15.25 22.81
N GLY A 180 -5.06 -15.88 21.83
CA GLY A 180 -5.74 -16.75 20.87
C GLY A 180 -6.66 -16.00 19.89
N VAL A 181 -6.57 -14.68 19.80
CA VAL A 181 -7.37 -13.87 18.88
C VAL A 181 -6.75 -13.92 17.49
N LYS A 182 -7.40 -14.62 16.56
CA LYS A 182 -7.01 -14.63 15.14
C LYS A 182 -7.38 -13.31 14.49
N ALA A 183 -6.47 -12.82 13.64
CA ALA A 183 -6.61 -11.52 13.03
C ALA A 183 -5.83 -11.41 11.71
N ILE A 184 -6.27 -10.51 10.84
CA ILE A 184 -5.56 -10.12 9.63
C ILE A 184 -4.93 -8.74 9.84
N TYR A 185 -3.64 -8.62 9.56
CA TYR A 185 -2.88 -7.39 9.67
C TYR A 185 -2.44 -6.92 8.28
N GLY A 186 -3.12 -5.91 7.74
CA GLY A 186 -2.77 -5.26 6.48
C GLY A 186 -1.53 -4.38 6.60
N MET A 187 -0.51 -4.66 5.79
CA MET A 187 0.78 -3.98 5.79
C MET A 187 1.22 -3.59 4.37
N VAL A 188 1.52 -2.30 4.17
CA VAL A 188 2.14 -1.83 2.93
C VAL A 188 3.65 -1.73 3.14
N SER A 189 4.41 -2.67 2.57
CA SER A 189 5.76 -3.03 3.06
C SER A 189 6.93 -2.66 2.12
N ASP A 190 6.68 -1.99 1.01
CA ASP A 190 7.66 -1.71 -0.04
C ASP A 190 8.44 -0.40 0.13
N GLN A 191 8.26 0.36 1.22
CA GLN A 191 9.01 1.60 1.44
C GLN A 191 10.48 1.34 1.86
N SER A 192 11.31 2.39 1.75
CA SER A 192 12.67 2.34 2.28
C SER A 192 12.67 2.56 3.80
N PRO A 193 13.35 1.72 4.60
CA PRO A 193 13.63 2.04 6.00
C PRO A 193 14.57 3.26 6.10
N GLN A 194 14.69 3.79 7.31
CA GLN A 194 15.78 4.71 7.63
C GLN A 194 17.11 3.96 7.50
N TYR A 195 18.08 4.57 6.81
CA TYR A 195 19.38 3.95 6.54
C TYR A 195 20.06 3.38 7.80
N SER A 196 20.11 4.17 8.88
CA SER A 196 20.70 3.77 10.17
C SER A 196 19.96 2.65 10.90
N ARG A 197 18.73 2.32 10.48
CA ARG A 197 17.89 1.26 11.06
C ARG A 197 17.70 0.09 10.10
N ALA A 198 18.38 0.09 8.96
CA ALA A 198 18.26 -0.96 7.97
C ALA A 198 18.96 -2.22 8.49
N GLN A 199 18.17 -3.25 8.81
CA GLN A 199 18.67 -4.55 9.27
C GLN A 199 18.82 -5.56 8.12
N HIS A 200 18.11 -5.32 7.01
CA HIS A 200 18.15 -6.18 5.83
C HIS A 200 18.42 -5.37 4.57
N TRP A 201 19.19 -5.96 3.66
CA TRP A 201 19.54 -5.40 2.35
C TRP A 201 19.42 -6.50 1.30
N SER A 202 18.59 -6.26 0.30
CA SER A 202 18.41 -7.18 -0.82
C SER A 202 18.32 -6.42 -2.15
N ASN A 203 18.29 -7.17 -3.24
CA ASN A 203 18.10 -6.65 -4.57
C ASN A 203 16.59 -6.41 -4.79
N PHE A 204 16.23 -5.17 -5.15
CA PHE A 204 14.87 -4.81 -5.53
C PHE A 204 14.90 -3.93 -6.77
N MET A 205 14.27 -4.42 -7.84
CA MET A 205 14.33 -3.88 -9.20
C MET A 205 15.78 -3.78 -9.71
N GLY A 206 16.57 -4.83 -9.47
CA GLY A 206 17.98 -4.92 -9.90
C GLY A 206 18.97 -4.07 -9.10
N LEU A 207 18.53 -3.43 -8.00
CA LEU A 207 19.36 -2.54 -7.19
C LEU A 207 19.44 -3.04 -5.75
N ASN A 208 20.65 -3.10 -5.19
CA ASN A 208 20.83 -3.44 -3.79
C ASN A 208 20.39 -2.26 -2.89
N VAL A 209 19.31 -2.45 -2.14
CA VAL A 209 18.66 -1.41 -1.32
C VAL A 209 18.26 -1.97 0.05
N PRO A 210 18.10 -1.11 1.07
CA PRO A 210 17.61 -1.57 2.35
C PRO A 210 16.11 -1.90 2.29
N ILE A 211 15.69 -2.92 3.03
CA ILE A 211 14.33 -3.49 3.03
C ILE A 211 13.76 -3.49 4.44
N HIS A 212 12.46 -3.22 4.58
CA HIS A 212 11.72 -3.49 5.82
C HIS A 212 11.43 -4.99 5.93
N ASN A 213 11.88 -5.64 7.00
CA ASN A 213 11.66 -7.08 7.25
C ASN A 213 10.72 -7.33 8.44
N GLY A 214 9.84 -6.38 8.75
CA GLY A 214 8.92 -6.49 9.90
C GLY A 214 7.92 -7.65 9.77
N ALA A 215 7.43 -7.92 8.56
CA ALA A 215 6.52 -9.03 8.31
C ALA A 215 7.21 -10.39 8.50
N GLU A 216 8.40 -10.56 7.89
CA GLU A 216 9.30 -11.70 8.09
C GLU A 216 9.56 -11.97 9.58
N THR A 217 9.96 -10.94 10.33
CA THR A 217 10.28 -11.06 11.76
C THR A 217 9.08 -11.54 12.58
N LEU A 218 7.90 -10.97 12.32
CA LEU A 218 6.68 -11.35 13.04
C LEU A 218 6.21 -12.75 12.67
N ALA A 219 6.21 -13.08 11.38
CA ALA A 219 5.79 -14.40 10.88
C ALA A 219 6.66 -15.51 11.45
N ARG A 220 7.99 -15.38 11.38
CA ARG A 220 8.93 -16.37 11.92
C ARG A 220 8.91 -16.47 13.44
N LYS A 221 8.64 -15.38 14.15
CA LYS A 221 8.57 -15.42 15.62
C LYS A 221 7.29 -16.04 16.15
N LEU A 222 6.16 -15.77 15.49
CA LEU A 222 4.82 -16.10 16.00
C LEU A 222 4.10 -17.18 15.19
N ASP A 223 4.73 -17.71 14.14
CA ASP A 223 4.16 -18.69 13.21
C ASP A 223 2.93 -18.22 12.42
N LEU A 224 2.96 -16.95 12.02
CA LEU A 224 1.87 -16.33 11.26
C LEU A 224 1.92 -16.75 9.80
N ALA A 225 0.76 -16.83 9.16
CA ALA A 225 0.69 -16.91 7.70
C ALA A 225 1.04 -15.55 7.09
N VAL A 226 1.64 -15.57 5.89
CA VAL A 226 1.91 -14.35 5.12
C VAL A 226 1.32 -14.50 3.74
N VAL A 227 0.49 -13.54 3.36
CA VAL A 227 -0.24 -13.53 2.09
C VAL A 227 0.03 -12.22 1.39
N TYR A 228 0.47 -12.29 0.14
CA TYR A 228 0.59 -11.14 -0.73
C TYR A 228 -0.76 -10.79 -1.35
N ALA A 229 -1.17 -9.53 -1.24
CA ALA A 229 -2.36 -9.02 -1.91
C ALA A 229 -1.98 -8.28 -3.20
N LYS A 230 -2.19 -8.95 -4.34
CA LYS A 230 -1.95 -8.39 -5.67
C LYS A 230 -3.14 -7.54 -6.11
N VAL A 231 -3.05 -6.22 -5.92
CA VAL A 231 -4.07 -5.26 -6.38
C VAL A 231 -3.80 -4.85 -7.83
N SER A 232 -4.72 -5.11 -8.74
CA SER A 232 -4.57 -4.75 -10.16
C SER A 232 -5.68 -3.82 -10.63
N LYS A 233 -5.35 -2.81 -11.44
CA LYS A 233 -6.34 -1.92 -12.04
C LYS A 233 -6.95 -2.58 -13.28
N VAL A 234 -8.27 -2.75 -13.28
CA VAL A 234 -9.03 -3.30 -14.43
C VAL A 234 -9.39 -2.16 -15.39
N LYS A 235 -9.93 -1.06 -14.84
CA LYS A 235 -10.20 0.19 -15.55
C LYS A 235 -10.25 1.33 -14.56
N ARG A 236 -10.45 2.57 -15.01
CA ARG A 236 -10.52 3.74 -14.12
C ARG A 236 -11.63 3.55 -13.07
N GLY A 237 -11.25 3.56 -11.79
CA GLY A 237 -12.18 3.33 -10.68
C GLY A 237 -12.61 1.89 -10.41
N TYR A 238 -11.97 0.91 -11.05
CA TYR A 238 -12.25 -0.51 -10.87
C TYR A 238 -10.95 -1.31 -10.76
N TYR A 239 -10.87 -2.10 -9.71
CA TYR A 239 -9.70 -2.87 -9.33
C TYR A 239 -10.11 -4.30 -9.01
N LYS A 240 -9.14 -5.22 -9.13
CA LYS A 240 -9.24 -6.58 -8.62
C LYS A 240 -8.16 -6.83 -7.57
N VAL A 241 -8.43 -7.70 -6.61
CA VAL A 241 -7.45 -8.19 -5.63
C VAL A 241 -7.38 -9.70 -5.72
N GLU A 242 -6.17 -10.20 -5.81
CA GLU A 242 -5.85 -11.62 -5.77
C GLU A 242 -4.94 -11.89 -4.57
N PHE A 243 -5.17 -12.99 -3.86
CA PHE A 243 -4.38 -13.39 -2.70
C PHE A 243 -3.41 -14.51 -3.08
N ILE A 244 -2.12 -14.26 -2.87
CA ILE A 244 -1.02 -15.18 -3.17
C ILE A 244 -0.34 -15.54 -1.85
N PRO A 245 -0.56 -16.75 -1.30
CA PRO A 245 0.15 -17.18 -0.09
C PRO A 245 1.66 -17.21 -0.32
N ILE A 246 2.41 -16.52 0.54
CA ILE A 246 3.89 -16.60 0.58
C ILE A 246 4.30 -17.78 1.47
N THR A 247 3.66 -17.90 2.64
CA THR A 247 3.81 -19.05 3.54
C THR A 247 2.58 -19.17 4.44
N LEU A 248 2.26 -20.40 4.85
CA LEU A 248 1.27 -20.69 5.89
C LEU A 248 1.91 -21.04 7.23
N ALA A 249 3.22 -21.27 7.27
CA ALA A 249 3.99 -21.65 8.45
C ALA A 249 5.21 -20.75 8.56
N GLY A 250 4.99 -19.54 9.09
CA GLY A 250 6.04 -18.54 9.21
C GLY A 250 7.27 -19.06 9.96
N LYS A 251 7.12 -19.90 11.00
CA LYS A 251 8.27 -20.42 11.77
C LYS A 251 9.19 -21.35 10.99
N GLU A 252 8.65 -22.04 9.99
CA GLU A 252 9.33 -23.08 9.23
C GLU A 252 10.11 -22.51 8.04
N THR A 253 9.94 -21.22 7.71
CA THR A 253 10.65 -20.61 6.60
C THR A 253 12.11 -20.36 6.95
N GLU A 254 12.98 -20.52 5.94
CA GLU A 254 14.35 -20.05 5.99
C GLU A 254 14.41 -18.53 6.28
N LYS A 255 15.56 -18.08 6.78
CA LYS A 255 15.77 -16.66 7.04
C LYS A 255 15.69 -15.87 5.73
N ASP A 256 14.96 -14.75 5.79
CA ASP A 256 14.74 -13.77 4.73
C ASP A 256 13.81 -14.24 3.59
N TYR A 257 13.41 -15.51 3.55
CA TYR A 257 12.54 -16.09 2.51
C TYR A 257 11.26 -15.26 2.25
N ILE A 258 10.52 -14.89 3.30
CA ILE A 258 9.24 -14.19 3.17
C ILE A 258 9.47 -12.79 2.58
N THR A 259 10.58 -12.16 2.97
CA THR A 259 10.96 -10.84 2.45
C THR A 259 11.34 -10.94 0.97
N GLU A 260 12.17 -11.90 0.59
CA GLU A 260 12.59 -12.09 -0.81
C GLU A 260 11.39 -12.42 -1.71
N GLU A 261 10.48 -13.28 -1.26
CA GLU A 261 9.28 -13.62 -2.02
C GLU A 261 8.32 -12.42 -2.18
N PHE A 262 8.15 -11.62 -1.13
CA PHE A 262 7.41 -10.35 -1.22
C PHE A 262 8.02 -9.40 -2.26
N LEU A 263 9.35 -9.28 -2.29
CA LEU A 263 10.05 -8.44 -3.27
C LEU A 263 9.85 -8.98 -4.68
N ARG A 264 10.02 -10.29 -4.89
CA ARG A 264 9.83 -10.95 -6.19
C ARG A 264 8.42 -10.68 -6.75
N LEU A 265 7.38 -10.94 -5.96
CA LEU A 265 5.98 -10.70 -6.35
C LEU A 265 5.72 -9.22 -6.65
N THR A 266 6.30 -8.32 -5.86
CA THR A 266 6.20 -6.88 -6.08
C THR A 266 6.90 -6.44 -7.37
N GLU A 267 8.10 -6.96 -7.65
CA GLU A 267 8.80 -6.68 -8.91
C GLU A 267 8.02 -7.16 -10.13
N GLU A 268 7.45 -8.36 -10.08
CA GLU A 268 6.61 -8.89 -11.15
C GLU A 268 5.42 -7.98 -11.43
N GLN A 269 4.74 -7.54 -10.38
CA GLN A 269 3.60 -6.62 -10.51
C GLN A 269 4.02 -5.26 -11.08
N ILE A 270 5.18 -4.73 -10.66
CA ILE A 270 5.73 -3.48 -11.19
C ILE A 270 6.11 -3.64 -12.67
N LYS A 271 6.74 -4.74 -13.06
CA LYS A 271 7.11 -5.03 -14.45
C LYS A 271 5.88 -5.21 -15.35
N GLU A 272 4.79 -5.78 -14.82
CA GLU A 272 3.53 -5.99 -15.55
C GLU A 272 2.88 -4.66 -15.98
N LYS A 273 2.69 -3.71 -15.04
CA LYS A 273 2.17 -2.36 -15.31
C LYS A 273 2.88 -1.32 -14.43
N PRO A 274 4.00 -0.73 -14.88
CA PRO A 274 4.79 0.16 -14.05
C PRO A 274 4.04 1.44 -13.67
N GLU A 275 3.12 1.94 -14.49
CA GLU A 275 2.39 3.19 -14.21
C GLU A 275 1.53 3.15 -12.94
N TYR A 276 1.29 1.98 -12.34
CA TYR A 276 0.47 1.84 -11.14
C TYR A 276 1.26 1.75 -9.83
N TYR A 277 2.59 1.73 -9.88
CA TYR A 277 3.43 1.82 -8.69
C TYR A 277 3.63 3.27 -8.23
N LEU A 278 3.74 3.51 -6.92
CA LEU A 278 3.88 4.85 -6.36
C LEU A 278 5.32 5.43 -6.49
N TRP A 279 5.65 5.89 -7.70
CA TRP A 279 6.99 6.37 -8.07
C TRP A 279 7.45 7.68 -7.39
N THR A 280 6.58 8.38 -6.67
CA THR A 280 6.95 9.63 -5.96
C THR A 280 7.75 9.39 -4.69
N HIS A 281 7.81 8.14 -4.21
CA HIS A 281 8.69 7.74 -3.12
C HIS A 281 10.15 7.71 -3.57
N LYS A 282 11.05 8.21 -2.72
CA LYS A 282 12.50 8.07 -2.90
C LYS A 282 12.95 6.67 -2.46
N ARG A 283 12.42 5.62 -3.09
CA ARG A 283 12.60 4.21 -2.69
C ARG A 283 14.04 3.72 -2.85
N TRP A 284 14.73 4.17 -3.91
CA TRP A 284 16.10 3.77 -4.26
C TRP A 284 17.18 4.78 -3.84
N LYS A 285 16.88 5.75 -2.96
CA LYS A 285 17.85 6.78 -2.50
C LYS A 285 19.11 6.23 -1.80
N HIS A 286 19.06 4.98 -1.36
CA HIS A 286 20.15 4.26 -0.70
C HIS A 286 20.73 3.12 -1.55
N ALA A 287 20.40 3.06 -2.85
CA ALA A 287 20.94 2.06 -3.76
C ALA A 287 22.47 2.06 -3.75
N GLY A 288 23.07 0.88 -3.63
CA GLY A 288 24.53 0.69 -3.61
C GLY A 288 25.23 1.21 -2.35
N LYS A 289 24.48 1.65 -1.32
CA LYS A 289 25.04 2.17 -0.06
C LYS A 289 25.07 1.13 1.06
N LYS A 290 25.03 -0.17 0.75
CA LYS A 290 25.08 -1.20 1.79
C LYS A 290 26.35 -0.99 2.63
N PRO A 291 26.25 -0.80 3.96
CA PRO A 291 27.43 -0.70 4.79
C PRO A 291 28.27 -1.97 4.60
N LYS A 292 29.57 -1.78 4.32
CA LYS A 292 30.55 -2.84 4.49
C LYS A 292 30.72 -3.01 5.99
N PHE A 293 29.93 -3.87 6.61
CA PHE A 293 30.27 -4.34 7.95
C PHE A 293 31.45 -5.30 7.74
N ASP A 294 32.64 -4.91 8.21
CA ASP A 294 33.72 -5.88 8.38
C ASP A 294 33.20 -6.99 9.29
N LYS A 295 33.41 -8.23 8.86
CA LYS A 295 33.02 -9.43 9.59
C LYS A 295 33.77 -9.52 10.91
#